data_AF-A0A1F6QUT7-F1
#
_entry.id   AF-A0A1F6QUT7-F1
#
_cell.length_a   1.000
_cell.length_b   1.000
_cell.length_c   1.000
_cell.angle_alpha   90.00
_cell.angle_beta   90.00
_cell.angle_gamma   90.00
#
_symmetry.space_group_name_H-M   'P 1'
#
loop_
_entity.id
_entity.type
_entity.pdbx_description
1 polymer ?
#
loop_
_entity_poly.entity_id
_entity_poly.type
_entity_poly.pdbx_seq_one_letter_code
_entity_poly.pdbx_strand_id
1 'polypeptide(L)'
;MKDNRILFKTFARRRVFHDLKKFHNVKTFRELSIKLGVSYNTLKDWINGEYSTPSKIFPKLLLRKDLIDDIKPENWGQVKGGKIGIRKMFDKYPKEIRRKWSIKGGNNNKENLKRIREEYKELINKKSKETKIRKQYEKILSKINLSNNFFCDDYPQLSNEIIEKSYRDIKDDIRFPKILDEALAEEIGLHIGDGTLLLPRNYFALRGYARDEYEYYKNYISKLYKNIYNFNPKIFTRGSICGFEKCSRAIFSFKNKIIGLPHGKKSYDVDIPEIVKKSRNEKLIAACIRGILDSDGCIWFSKNGKYPRIEISSKSKRLIRSIGFYLDKMGFQPNLQYDDTKIVLNGEVMLNLWMEKIGTNHPKHKLKVDIWKKFGSCPPKLSYNQLEQISLNNALVV
;
A
#
# COMPACT_ATOMS: atom_id res chain seq x y z
N MET A 1 50.15 19.64 -3.55
CA MET A 1 48.98 20.10 -4.34
C MET A 1 48.70 19.01 -5.35
N LYS A 2 47.43 18.62 -5.56
CA LYS A 2 47.09 17.66 -6.63
C LYS A 2 47.62 18.20 -7.97
N ASP A 3 48.09 17.33 -8.85
CA ASP A 3 48.70 17.67 -10.15
C ASP A 3 47.66 18.27 -11.11
N ASN A 4 47.24 19.49 -10.83
CA ASN A 4 46.24 20.18 -11.64
C ASN A 4 46.90 20.77 -12.89
N ARG A 5 46.12 20.94 -13.96
CA ARG A 5 46.49 21.72 -15.14
C ARG A 5 45.82 23.08 -15.07
N ILE A 6 46.53 24.12 -15.47
CA ILE A 6 46.10 25.51 -15.38
C ILE A 6 45.93 26.07 -16.78
N LEU A 7 44.88 26.85 -16.97
CA LEU A 7 44.70 27.71 -18.13
C LEU A 7 44.85 29.16 -17.66
N PHE A 8 45.76 29.92 -18.26
CA PHE A 8 45.94 31.34 -17.95
C PHE A 8 45.03 32.20 -18.82
N LYS A 9 44.63 33.35 -18.29
CA LYS A 9 43.88 34.38 -19.04
C LYS A 9 44.69 34.84 -20.24
N THR A 10 44.02 35.16 -21.35
CA THR A 10 44.67 35.48 -22.63
C THR A 10 45.75 36.57 -22.50
N PHE A 11 45.50 37.63 -21.74
CA PHE A 11 46.46 38.71 -21.52
C PHE A 11 47.68 38.32 -20.65
N ALA A 12 47.56 37.26 -19.84
CA ALA A 12 48.57 36.85 -18.87
C ALA A 12 49.56 35.80 -19.41
N ARG A 13 49.14 35.00 -20.40
CA ARG A 13 49.88 33.81 -20.90
C ARG A 13 51.34 34.11 -21.21
N ARG A 14 51.61 35.01 -22.18
CA ARG A 14 53.00 35.32 -22.60
C ARG A 14 53.84 35.86 -21.45
N ARG A 15 53.27 36.74 -20.61
CA ARG A 15 53.96 37.33 -19.46
C ARG A 15 54.41 36.24 -18.48
N VAL A 16 53.50 35.34 -18.09
CA VAL A 16 53.80 34.24 -17.16
C VAL A 16 54.91 33.33 -17.70
N PHE A 17 54.90 33.01 -18.99
CA PHE A 17 55.98 32.21 -19.60
C PHE A 17 57.30 32.98 -19.77
N HIS A 18 57.27 34.29 -19.96
CA HIS A 18 58.47 35.13 -19.89
C HIS A 18 59.07 35.16 -18.47
N ASP A 19 58.22 35.25 -17.45
CA ASP A 19 58.65 35.20 -16.05
C ASP A 19 59.21 33.80 -15.70
N LEU A 20 58.60 32.73 -16.21
CA LEU A 20 59.14 31.37 -16.11
C LEU A 20 60.50 31.23 -16.81
N LYS A 21 60.68 31.89 -17.97
CA LYS A 21 61.95 31.93 -18.71
C LYS A 21 63.06 32.58 -17.87
N LYS A 22 62.75 33.71 -17.22
CA LYS A 22 63.66 34.40 -16.28
C LYS A 22 63.99 33.52 -15.07
N PHE A 23 62.98 32.85 -14.50
CA PHE A 23 63.15 31.96 -13.35
C PHE A 23 64.15 30.83 -13.62
N HIS A 24 64.13 30.25 -14.83
CA HIS A 24 65.07 29.19 -15.22
C HIS A 24 66.41 29.70 -15.79
N ASN A 25 66.63 31.02 -15.82
CA ASN A 25 67.82 31.68 -16.37
C ASN A 25 68.16 31.26 -17.82
N VAL A 26 67.14 31.23 -18.69
CA VAL A 26 67.30 30.87 -20.12
C VAL A 26 66.94 32.05 -21.02
N LYS A 27 67.56 32.15 -22.20
CA LYS A 27 67.37 33.28 -23.13
C LYS A 27 66.23 33.02 -24.10
N THR A 28 66.07 31.78 -24.54
CA THR A 28 65.08 31.40 -25.57
C THR A 28 64.00 30.45 -25.02
N PHE A 29 62.81 30.44 -25.63
CA PHE A 29 61.78 29.45 -25.28
C PHE A 29 62.19 28.02 -25.66
N ARG A 30 63.12 27.85 -26.60
CA ARG A 30 63.67 26.54 -26.98
C ARG A 30 64.55 25.95 -25.88
N GLU A 31 65.39 26.78 -25.26
CA GLU A 31 66.12 26.39 -24.04
C GLU A 31 65.16 26.06 -22.89
N LEU A 32 64.11 26.87 -22.72
CA LEU A 32 63.10 26.60 -21.70
C LEU A 32 62.41 25.24 -21.92
N SER A 33 62.06 24.89 -23.16
CA SER A 33 61.43 23.58 -23.44
C SER A 33 62.35 22.41 -23.09
N ILE A 34 63.65 22.52 -23.37
CA ILE A 34 64.65 21.51 -23.00
C ILE A 34 64.73 21.40 -21.47
N LYS A 35 64.78 22.53 -20.76
CA LYS A 35 64.86 22.55 -19.29
C LYS A 35 63.63 21.93 -18.62
N LEU A 36 62.46 22.10 -19.21
CA LEU A 36 61.20 21.55 -18.73
C LEU A 36 60.96 20.09 -19.15
N GLY A 37 61.82 19.51 -20.01
CA GLY A 37 61.65 18.15 -20.52
C GLY A 37 60.44 17.99 -21.44
N VAL A 38 60.08 19.03 -22.20
CA VAL A 38 58.95 19.00 -23.14
C VAL A 38 59.37 19.44 -24.54
N SER A 39 58.61 19.03 -25.55
CA SER A 39 58.86 19.51 -26.92
C SER A 39 58.63 21.02 -27.03
N TYR A 40 59.35 21.68 -27.93
CA TYR A 40 59.17 23.11 -28.19
C TYR A 40 57.75 23.45 -28.64
N ASN A 41 57.13 22.60 -29.46
CA ASN A 41 55.74 22.78 -29.90
C ASN A 41 54.77 22.70 -28.73
N THR A 42 54.93 21.72 -27.82
CA THR A 42 54.09 21.63 -26.61
C THR A 42 54.18 22.89 -25.75
N LEU A 43 55.38 23.43 -25.57
CA LEU A 43 55.56 24.69 -24.86
C LEU A 43 54.90 25.87 -25.59
N LYS A 44 55.04 25.93 -26.93
CA LYS A 44 54.39 26.94 -27.76
C LYS A 44 52.86 26.89 -27.65
N ASP A 45 52.27 25.70 -27.67
CA ASP A 45 50.83 25.51 -27.53
C ASP A 45 50.33 25.94 -26.15
N TRP A 46 51.13 25.73 -25.10
CA TRP A 46 50.85 26.26 -23.76
C TRP A 46 50.90 27.78 -23.71
N ILE A 47 51.89 28.41 -24.37
CA ILE A 47 52.03 29.86 -24.45
C ILE A 47 50.84 30.47 -25.22
N ASN A 48 50.40 29.83 -26.30
CA ASN A 48 49.22 30.24 -27.06
C ASN A 48 47.91 29.99 -26.29
N GLY A 49 47.94 29.08 -25.31
CA GLY A 49 46.78 28.64 -24.53
C GLY A 49 45.86 27.69 -25.29
N GLU A 50 46.41 26.94 -26.25
CA GLU A 50 45.72 25.87 -26.96
C GLU A 50 45.53 24.64 -26.05
N TYR A 51 46.46 24.43 -25.11
CA TYR A 51 46.36 23.41 -24.08
C TYR A 51 46.58 23.97 -22.68
N SER A 52 45.94 23.34 -21.68
CA SER A 52 46.23 23.62 -20.28
C SER A 52 47.62 23.09 -19.89
N THR A 53 48.29 23.82 -19.01
CA THR A 53 49.68 23.56 -18.62
C THR A 53 49.75 22.91 -17.24
N PRO A 54 50.60 21.89 -17.01
CA PRO A 54 50.74 21.31 -15.67
C PRO A 54 51.18 22.35 -14.65
N SER A 55 50.45 22.49 -13.54
CA SER A 55 50.76 23.48 -12.48
C SER A 55 52.16 23.32 -11.90
N LYS A 56 52.66 22.08 -11.83
CA LYS A 56 53.97 21.72 -11.25
C LYS A 56 55.19 22.34 -11.93
N ILE A 57 55.05 22.81 -13.18
CA ILE A 57 56.18 23.45 -13.87
C ILE A 57 56.39 24.91 -13.44
N PHE A 58 55.41 25.50 -12.75
CA PHE A 58 55.49 26.88 -12.28
C PHE A 58 55.89 26.93 -10.80
N PRO A 59 56.84 27.78 -10.43
CA PRO A 59 57.06 28.16 -9.04
C PRO A 59 55.78 28.73 -8.44
N LYS A 60 55.53 28.46 -7.15
CA LYS A 60 54.32 28.95 -6.45
C LYS A 60 54.14 30.47 -6.57
N LEU A 61 55.23 31.23 -6.60
CA LEU A 61 55.26 32.69 -6.77
C LEU A 61 54.66 33.17 -8.11
N LEU A 62 54.69 32.35 -9.16
CA LEU A 62 54.14 32.69 -10.47
C LEU A 62 52.66 32.29 -10.62
N LEU A 63 52.12 31.51 -9.69
CA LEU A 63 50.73 31.01 -9.71
C LEU A 63 49.75 31.96 -9.00
N ARG A 64 49.69 33.22 -9.46
CA ARG A 64 48.77 34.21 -8.91
C ARG A 64 47.33 33.98 -9.41
N LYS A 65 46.36 33.98 -8.50
CA LYS A 65 44.94 33.65 -8.80
C LYS A 65 44.31 34.60 -9.83
N ASP A 66 44.71 35.86 -9.88
CA ASP A 66 44.22 36.88 -10.81
C ASP A 66 44.59 36.58 -12.29
N LEU A 67 45.64 35.80 -12.52
CA LEU A 67 46.14 35.42 -13.85
C LEU A 67 45.56 34.10 -14.38
N ILE A 68 44.95 33.30 -13.50
CA ILE A 68 44.39 31.99 -13.83
C ILE A 68 42.95 32.17 -14.32
N ASP A 69 42.65 31.56 -15.45
CA ASP A 69 41.31 31.50 -16.05
C ASP A 69 40.55 30.27 -15.55
N ASP A 70 41.21 29.11 -15.56
CA ASP A 70 40.59 27.84 -15.20
C ASP A 70 41.62 26.84 -14.64
N ILE A 71 41.16 25.94 -13.77
CA ILE A 71 41.95 24.86 -13.17
C ILE A 71 41.27 23.53 -13.48
N LYS A 72 41.99 22.67 -14.21
CA LYS A 72 41.54 21.34 -14.62
C LYS A 72 42.27 20.24 -13.84
N PRO A 73 41.63 19.08 -13.62
CA PRO A 73 42.32 17.90 -13.08
C PRO A 73 43.39 17.39 -14.06
N GLU A 74 44.40 16.67 -13.54
CA GLU A 74 45.54 16.17 -14.32
C GLU A 74 45.14 15.44 -15.61
N ASN A 75 44.14 14.57 -15.48
CA ASN A 75 43.65 13.68 -16.52
C ASN A 75 42.65 14.35 -17.48
N TRP A 76 42.38 15.65 -17.36
CA TRP A 76 41.34 16.32 -18.16
C TRP A 76 41.54 16.16 -19.67
N GLY A 77 42.79 16.26 -20.15
CA GLY A 77 43.12 16.07 -21.56
C GLY A 77 42.82 14.65 -22.05
N GLN A 78 43.17 13.64 -21.26
CA GLN A 78 42.87 12.24 -21.55
C GLN A 78 41.36 11.98 -21.54
N VAL A 79 40.62 12.55 -20.58
CA VAL A 79 39.15 12.42 -20.50
C VAL A 79 38.47 13.07 -21.71
N LYS A 80 38.90 14.29 -22.10
CA LYS A 80 38.35 14.99 -23.27
C LYS A 80 38.69 14.25 -24.56
N GLY A 81 39.95 13.82 -24.72
CA GLY A 81 40.41 13.04 -25.87
C GLY A 81 39.67 11.71 -25.99
N GLY A 82 39.47 11.01 -24.87
CA GLY A 82 38.67 9.79 -24.82
C GLY A 82 37.23 10.00 -25.28
N LYS A 83 36.55 11.06 -24.79
CA LYS A 83 35.18 11.40 -25.23
C LYS A 83 35.10 11.70 -26.72
N ILE A 84 36.05 12.47 -27.26
CA ILE A 84 36.11 12.81 -28.69
C ILE A 84 36.39 11.57 -29.53
N GLY A 85 37.34 10.73 -29.09
CA GLY A 85 37.67 9.46 -29.74
C GLY A 85 36.48 8.52 -29.78
N ILE A 86 35.75 8.39 -28.67
CA ILE A 86 34.50 7.62 -28.59
C ILE A 86 33.48 8.15 -29.60
N ARG A 87 33.26 9.47 -29.66
CA ARG A 87 32.31 10.07 -30.61
C ARG A 87 32.68 9.78 -32.05
N LYS A 88 33.94 10.02 -32.45
CA LYS A 88 34.43 9.69 -33.80
C LYS A 88 34.32 8.21 -34.13
N MET A 89 34.55 7.33 -33.15
CA MET A 89 34.39 5.89 -33.31
C MET A 89 32.91 5.51 -33.53
N PHE A 90 31.98 6.11 -32.79
CA PHE A 90 30.54 5.92 -33.00
C PHE A 90 30.07 6.42 -34.38
N ASP A 91 30.61 7.55 -34.86
CA ASP A 91 30.31 8.08 -36.19
C ASP A 91 30.83 7.14 -37.30
N LYS A 92 31.99 6.51 -37.09
CA LYS A 92 32.65 5.64 -38.08
C LYS A 92 32.13 4.20 -38.09
N TYR A 93 31.76 3.63 -36.94
CA TYR A 93 31.38 2.21 -36.79
C TYR A 93 30.18 1.99 -35.84
N PRO A 94 28.97 2.51 -36.17
CA PRO A 94 27.84 2.55 -35.23
C PRO A 94 27.29 1.18 -34.81
N LYS A 95 27.35 0.15 -35.68
CA LYS A 95 26.77 -1.18 -35.40
C LYS A 95 27.75 -2.13 -34.68
N GLU A 96 29.03 -2.12 -35.05
CA GLU A 96 30.04 -3.05 -34.49
C GLU A 96 30.49 -2.66 -33.08
N ILE A 97 30.61 -1.35 -32.81
CA ILE A 97 31.00 -0.85 -31.48
C ILE A 97 29.88 -1.12 -30.47
N ARG A 98 28.61 -0.89 -30.83
CA ARG A 98 27.46 -1.23 -29.97
C ARG A 98 27.46 -2.71 -29.60
N ARG A 99 27.75 -3.60 -30.55
CA ARG A 99 27.81 -5.05 -30.31
C ARG A 99 28.99 -5.43 -29.40
N LYS A 100 30.21 -4.94 -29.68
CA LYS A 100 31.41 -5.26 -28.88
C LYS A 100 31.37 -4.66 -27.47
N TRP A 101 30.87 -3.43 -27.31
CA TRP A 101 30.77 -2.77 -26.00
C TRP A 101 29.62 -3.34 -25.15
N SER A 102 28.51 -3.76 -25.76
CA SER A 102 27.44 -4.50 -25.07
C SER A 102 27.96 -5.81 -24.47
N ILE A 103 28.78 -6.55 -25.21
CA ILE A 103 29.34 -7.83 -24.78
C ILE A 103 30.41 -7.65 -23.69
N LYS A 104 31.31 -6.66 -23.83
CA LYS A 104 32.45 -6.49 -22.91
C LYS A 104 32.11 -5.69 -21.64
N GLY A 105 31.21 -4.70 -21.74
CA GLY A 105 30.72 -3.93 -20.59
C GLY A 105 29.63 -4.63 -19.78
N GLY A 106 28.94 -5.62 -20.38
CA GLY A 106 27.89 -6.38 -19.71
C GLY A 106 28.39 -7.35 -18.65
N ASN A 107 29.57 -7.97 -18.81
CA ASN A 107 30.01 -9.05 -17.93
C ASN A 107 30.63 -8.57 -16.61
N ASN A 108 31.61 -7.65 -16.64
CA ASN A 108 32.21 -7.10 -15.40
C ASN A 108 31.22 -6.23 -14.61
N ASN A 109 30.27 -5.59 -15.30
CA ASN A 109 29.26 -4.77 -14.64
C ASN A 109 28.15 -5.65 -14.02
N LYS A 110 27.87 -6.85 -14.57
CA LYS A 110 26.88 -7.78 -14.00
C LYS A 110 27.28 -8.30 -12.62
N GLU A 111 28.53 -8.73 -12.44
CA GLU A 111 29.00 -9.22 -11.13
C GLU A 111 29.03 -8.10 -10.09
N ASN A 112 29.52 -6.91 -10.47
CA ASN A 112 29.57 -5.77 -9.56
C ASN A 112 28.16 -5.26 -9.22
N LEU A 113 27.23 -5.23 -10.20
CA LEU A 113 25.81 -4.93 -9.96
C LEU A 113 25.12 -6.00 -9.11
N LYS A 114 25.49 -7.28 -9.25
CA LYS A 114 24.97 -8.37 -8.42
C LYS A 114 25.42 -8.18 -6.98
N ARG A 115 26.71 -7.88 -6.75
CA ARG A 115 27.27 -7.59 -5.42
C ARG A 115 26.63 -6.37 -4.79
N ILE A 116 26.52 -5.25 -5.53
CA ILE A 116 25.83 -4.03 -5.05
C ILE A 116 24.35 -4.31 -4.78
N ARG A 117 23.67 -5.11 -5.61
CA ARG A 117 22.27 -5.49 -5.35
C ARG A 117 22.13 -6.39 -4.13
N GLU A 118 23.10 -7.24 -3.82
CA GLU A 118 23.11 -8.08 -2.62
C GLU A 118 23.40 -7.23 -1.37
N GLU A 119 24.42 -6.38 -1.42
CA GLU A 119 24.81 -5.45 -0.35
C GLU A 119 23.68 -4.48 0.01
N TYR A 120 22.98 -3.94 -0.99
CA TYR A 120 21.86 -3.00 -0.79
C TYR A 120 20.49 -3.65 -0.94
N LYS A 121 20.39 -4.99 -0.94
CA LYS A 121 19.14 -5.71 -1.23
C LYS A 121 18.00 -5.26 -0.34
N GLU A 122 18.26 -5.14 0.96
CA GLU A 122 17.26 -4.73 1.94
C GLU A 122 16.84 -3.28 1.76
N LEU A 123 17.79 -2.37 1.51
CA LEU A 123 17.51 -0.94 1.30
C LEU A 123 16.73 -0.71 -0.01
N ILE A 124 17.11 -1.40 -1.10
CA ILE A 124 16.41 -1.37 -2.39
C ILE A 124 15.00 -1.93 -2.23
N ASN A 125 14.85 -3.05 -1.52
CA ASN A 125 13.54 -3.63 -1.24
C ASN A 125 12.67 -2.69 -0.40
N LYS A 126 13.25 -2.02 0.61
CA LYS A 126 12.55 -1.03 1.44
C LYS A 126 12.07 0.17 0.60
N LYS A 127 12.96 0.82 -0.14
CA LYS A 127 12.60 1.96 -1.03
C LYS A 127 11.60 1.55 -2.11
N SER A 128 11.72 0.36 -2.67
CA SER A 128 10.78 -0.18 -3.65
C SER A 128 9.41 -0.44 -3.02
N LYS A 129 9.36 -1.00 -1.79
CA LYS A 129 8.12 -1.19 -1.02
C LYS A 129 7.45 0.16 -0.73
N GLU A 130 8.21 1.13 -0.23
CA GLU A 130 7.73 2.50 0.05
C GLU A 130 7.18 3.17 -1.21
N THR A 131 7.89 3.09 -2.34
CA THR A 131 7.43 3.67 -3.61
C THR A 131 6.13 3.01 -4.09
N LYS A 132 6.00 1.68 -3.96
CA LYS A 132 4.76 0.96 -4.30
C LYS A 132 3.59 1.37 -3.40
N ILE A 133 3.84 1.46 -2.09
CA ILE A 133 2.85 1.92 -1.12
C ILE A 133 2.39 3.34 -1.45
N ARG A 134 3.32 4.26 -1.71
CA ARG A 134 3.01 5.65 -2.08
C ARG A 134 2.10 5.74 -3.30
N LYS A 135 2.44 5.01 -4.37
CA LYS A 135 1.61 4.95 -5.59
C LYS A 135 0.22 4.37 -5.33
N GLN A 136 0.10 3.41 -4.40
CA GLN A 136 -1.21 2.89 -4.01
C GLN A 136 -2.04 3.94 -3.28
N TYR A 137 -1.45 4.67 -2.33
CA TYR A 137 -2.11 5.78 -1.63
C TYR A 137 -2.54 6.89 -2.59
N GLU A 138 -1.67 7.31 -3.52
CA GLU A 138 -2.01 8.30 -4.56
C GLU A 138 -3.25 7.86 -5.37
N LYS A 139 -3.33 6.58 -5.72
CA LYS A 139 -4.50 6.00 -6.43
C LYS A 139 -5.75 5.91 -5.57
N ILE A 140 -5.61 5.67 -4.26
CA ILE A 140 -6.74 5.67 -3.32
C ILE A 140 -7.28 7.09 -3.17
N LEU A 141 -6.41 8.07 -2.94
CA LEU A 141 -6.79 9.48 -2.81
C LEU A 141 -7.49 9.99 -4.08
N SER A 142 -7.01 9.62 -5.27
CA SER A 142 -7.68 10.01 -6.51
C SER A 142 -9.09 9.40 -6.64
N LYS A 143 -9.28 8.15 -6.21
CA LYS A 143 -10.62 7.53 -6.17
C LYS A 143 -11.55 8.19 -5.16
N ILE A 144 -11.06 8.45 -3.95
CA ILE A 144 -11.84 9.12 -2.91
C ILE A 144 -12.29 10.50 -3.41
N ASN A 145 -11.38 11.28 -4.01
CA ASN A 145 -11.73 12.58 -4.56
C ASN A 145 -12.81 12.49 -5.65
N LEU A 146 -12.81 11.45 -6.48
CA LEU A 146 -13.86 11.20 -7.48
C LEU A 146 -15.19 10.76 -6.84
N SER A 147 -15.16 10.14 -5.66
CA SER A 147 -16.32 9.62 -4.96
C SER A 147 -16.86 10.52 -3.84
N ASN A 148 -16.22 11.65 -3.55
CA ASN A 148 -16.67 12.59 -2.52
C ASN A 148 -18.11 13.09 -2.72
N ASN A 149 -18.63 13.08 -3.96
CA ASN A 149 -20.03 13.44 -4.25
C ASN A 149 -20.98 12.22 -4.28
N PHE A 150 -20.49 11.01 -4.02
CA PHE A 150 -21.29 9.80 -4.05
C PHE A 150 -21.98 9.53 -2.71
N PHE A 151 -21.32 9.74 -1.58
CA PHE A 151 -21.93 9.50 -0.28
C PHE A 151 -22.65 10.75 0.26
N CYS A 152 -23.66 10.54 1.10
CA CYS A 152 -24.30 11.59 1.91
C CYS A 152 -24.37 11.16 3.38
N ASP A 153 -24.76 12.06 4.26
CA ASP A 153 -24.85 11.80 5.70
C ASP A 153 -26.29 11.53 6.17
N ASP A 154 -27.20 11.23 5.25
CA ASP A 154 -28.62 11.03 5.57
C ASP A 154 -28.86 9.65 6.20
N TYR A 155 -29.70 9.62 7.25
CA TYR A 155 -30.14 8.40 7.92
C TYR A 155 -31.61 8.13 7.55
N PRO A 156 -31.92 7.05 6.80
CA PRO A 156 -33.28 6.74 6.40
C PRO A 156 -34.21 6.56 7.59
N GLN A 157 -35.40 7.16 7.51
CA GLN A 157 -36.47 6.94 8.47
C GLN A 157 -37.19 5.62 8.19
N LEU A 158 -37.61 4.94 9.25
CA LEU A 158 -38.29 3.64 9.23
C LEU A 158 -39.72 3.80 9.72
N SER A 159 -40.70 3.47 8.88
CA SER A 159 -42.09 3.38 9.31
C SER A 159 -42.37 2.02 9.93
N ASN A 160 -42.68 2.02 11.23
CA ASN A 160 -42.97 0.81 12.00
C ASN A 160 -44.47 0.51 12.10
N GLU A 161 -45.32 1.26 11.40
CA GLU A 161 -46.79 1.19 11.51
C GLU A 161 -47.36 -0.15 11.06
N ILE A 162 -46.73 -0.77 10.05
CA ILE A 162 -47.18 -2.05 9.48
C ILE A 162 -46.62 -3.28 10.21
N ILE A 163 -45.94 -3.10 11.35
CA ILE A 163 -45.34 -4.20 12.10
C ILE A 163 -46.39 -4.90 12.96
N GLU A 164 -46.70 -6.13 12.59
CA GLU A 164 -47.64 -6.97 13.33
C GLU A 164 -46.94 -7.60 14.55
N LYS A 165 -47.38 -7.22 15.76
CA LYS A 165 -46.90 -7.82 17.01
C LYS A 165 -47.77 -9.00 17.44
N SER A 166 -47.15 -10.10 17.86
CA SER A 166 -47.85 -11.18 18.57
C SER A 166 -47.94 -10.87 20.07
N TYR A 167 -48.81 -11.58 20.81
CA TYR A 167 -48.87 -11.48 22.27
C TYR A 167 -47.50 -11.66 22.95
N ARG A 168 -46.67 -12.60 22.45
CA ARG A 168 -45.32 -12.81 22.98
C ARG A 168 -44.40 -11.62 22.69
N ASP A 169 -44.52 -10.99 21.52
CA ASP A 169 -43.70 -9.81 21.19
C ASP A 169 -44.05 -8.61 22.09
N ILE A 170 -45.32 -8.48 22.49
CA ILE A 170 -45.76 -7.48 23.47
C ILE A 170 -45.23 -7.82 24.86
N LYS A 171 -45.36 -9.08 25.29
CA LYS A 171 -44.85 -9.55 26.58
C LYS A 171 -43.33 -9.41 26.72
N ASP A 172 -42.60 -9.66 25.63
CA ASP A 172 -41.14 -9.53 25.57
C ASP A 172 -40.68 -8.06 25.38
N ASP A 173 -41.61 -7.09 25.33
CA ASP A 173 -41.37 -5.66 25.06
C ASP A 173 -40.45 -5.43 23.85
N ILE A 174 -40.76 -6.07 22.72
CA ILE A 174 -39.99 -5.92 21.50
C ILE A 174 -40.20 -4.52 20.91
N ARG A 175 -39.07 -3.85 20.65
CA ARG A 175 -38.99 -2.49 20.10
C ARG A 175 -38.33 -2.52 18.72
N PHE A 176 -38.50 -1.42 17.98
CA PHE A 176 -37.88 -1.24 16.66
C PHE A 176 -37.37 0.18 16.55
N PRO A 177 -36.21 0.39 15.92
CA PRO A 177 -35.68 1.73 15.69
C PRO A 177 -36.56 2.48 14.68
N LYS A 178 -36.59 3.80 14.79
CA LYS A 178 -37.26 4.70 13.83
C LYS A 178 -36.32 5.18 12.72
N ILE A 179 -35.02 4.93 12.86
CA ILE A 179 -33.99 5.31 11.91
C ILE A 179 -33.14 4.09 11.59
N LEU A 180 -32.63 4.03 10.36
CA LEU A 180 -31.59 3.07 10.00
C LEU A 180 -30.23 3.63 10.45
N ASP A 181 -29.72 3.15 11.58
CA ASP A 181 -28.40 3.49 12.10
C ASP A 181 -27.36 2.39 11.79
N GLU A 182 -26.11 2.61 12.19
CA GLU A 182 -25.00 1.69 11.96
C GLU A 182 -25.19 0.35 12.68
N ALA A 183 -25.82 0.35 13.86
CA ALA A 183 -26.08 -0.88 14.61
C ALA A 183 -27.06 -1.78 13.87
N LEU A 184 -28.17 -1.21 13.39
CA LEU A 184 -29.12 -1.93 12.55
C LEU A 184 -28.48 -2.34 11.23
N ALA A 185 -27.71 -1.47 10.57
CA ALA A 185 -27.04 -1.81 9.32
C ALA A 185 -26.06 -2.99 9.48
N GLU A 186 -25.29 -3.02 10.57
CA GLU A 186 -24.42 -4.16 10.88
C GLU A 186 -25.20 -5.45 11.14
N GLU A 187 -26.32 -5.35 11.86
CA GLU A 187 -27.20 -6.50 12.09
C GLU A 187 -27.81 -7.04 10.79
N ILE A 188 -28.19 -6.16 9.85
CA ILE A 188 -28.62 -6.55 8.50
C ILE A 188 -27.50 -7.33 7.80
N GLY A 189 -26.25 -6.85 7.91
CA GLY A 189 -25.09 -7.53 7.35
C GLY A 189 -24.88 -8.94 7.91
N LEU A 190 -24.93 -9.07 9.24
CA LEU A 190 -24.86 -10.38 9.92
C LEU A 190 -25.99 -11.31 9.46
N HIS A 191 -27.19 -10.76 9.27
CA HIS A 191 -28.33 -11.53 8.81
C HIS A 191 -28.20 -11.98 7.35
N ILE A 192 -27.50 -11.21 6.50
CA ILE A 192 -27.26 -11.60 5.11
C ILE A 192 -26.45 -12.90 5.04
N GLY A 193 -25.40 -13.02 5.86
CA GLY A 193 -24.57 -14.24 5.90
C GLY A 193 -25.21 -15.37 6.69
N ASP A 194 -25.30 -15.22 8.01
CA ASP A 194 -25.70 -16.32 8.92
C ASP A 194 -27.18 -16.34 9.27
N GLY A 195 -27.93 -15.33 8.84
CA GLY A 195 -29.33 -15.16 9.22
C GLY A 195 -30.24 -16.17 8.54
N THR A 196 -31.26 -16.62 9.25
CA THR A 196 -32.35 -17.42 8.70
C THR A 196 -33.69 -16.72 8.97
N LEU A 197 -34.57 -16.67 7.97
CA LEU A 197 -35.97 -16.25 8.08
C LEU A 197 -36.86 -17.29 7.42
N LEU A 198 -37.83 -17.84 8.16
CA LEU A 198 -38.70 -18.91 7.67
C LEU A 198 -40.17 -18.72 8.09
N LEU A 199 -41.06 -18.91 7.12
CA LEU A 199 -42.48 -19.10 7.31
C LEU A 199 -42.81 -20.60 7.46
N PRO A 200 -43.98 -20.96 8.02
CA PRO A 200 -45.05 -20.10 8.54
C PRO A 200 -44.83 -19.62 10.00
N ARG A 201 -43.78 -20.08 10.67
CA ARG A 201 -43.60 -19.87 12.12
C ARG A 201 -43.09 -18.48 12.52
N ASN A 202 -42.88 -17.58 11.57
CA ASN A 202 -42.17 -16.31 11.78
C ASN A 202 -40.83 -16.56 12.50
N TYR A 203 -40.15 -17.61 12.05
CA TYR A 203 -38.92 -18.09 12.66
C TYR A 203 -37.76 -17.25 12.15
N PHE A 204 -36.93 -16.79 13.08
CA PHE A 204 -35.64 -16.22 12.75
C PHE A 204 -34.53 -16.81 13.62
N ALA A 205 -33.35 -16.92 13.04
CA ALA A 205 -32.17 -17.42 13.71
C ALA A 205 -30.92 -16.73 13.19
N LEU A 206 -29.88 -16.73 14.03
CA LEU A 206 -28.52 -16.40 13.66
C LEU A 206 -27.63 -17.49 14.28
N ARG A 207 -26.82 -18.14 13.46
CA ARG A 207 -26.04 -19.31 13.87
C ARG A 207 -24.64 -19.25 13.28
N GLY A 208 -23.68 -19.70 14.06
CA GLY A 208 -22.26 -19.63 13.76
C GLY A 208 -21.49 -20.85 14.27
N TYR A 209 -20.18 -20.86 14.08
CA TYR A 209 -19.29 -21.94 14.50
C TYR A 209 -18.80 -21.75 15.95
N ALA A 210 -19.26 -22.62 16.85
CA ALA A 210 -19.07 -22.49 18.29
C ALA A 210 -17.61 -22.31 18.73
N ARG A 211 -16.67 -22.99 18.06
CA ARG A 211 -15.24 -22.94 18.41
C ARG A 211 -14.64 -21.53 18.33
N ASP A 212 -15.09 -20.72 17.38
CA ASP A 212 -14.49 -19.42 17.09
C ASP A 212 -15.42 -18.24 17.36
N GLU A 213 -16.72 -18.48 17.51
CA GLU A 213 -17.74 -17.44 17.49
C GLU A 213 -18.59 -17.39 18.77
N TYR A 214 -18.50 -18.37 19.66
CA TYR A 214 -19.33 -18.38 20.87
C TYR A 214 -19.22 -17.08 21.69
N GLU A 215 -18.00 -16.61 21.94
CA GLU A 215 -17.76 -15.35 22.66
C GLU A 215 -18.26 -14.13 21.87
N TYR A 216 -18.23 -14.18 20.54
CA TYR A 216 -18.79 -13.13 19.70
C TYR A 216 -20.31 -13.05 19.85
N TYR A 217 -20.98 -14.20 19.78
CA TYR A 217 -22.43 -14.31 19.96
C TYR A 217 -22.86 -13.85 21.37
N LYS A 218 -22.14 -14.31 22.39
CA LYS A 218 -22.43 -14.02 23.79
C LYS A 218 -22.18 -12.56 24.16
N ASN A 219 -21.04 -11.99 23.79
CA ASN A 219 -20.60 -10.70 24.32
C ASN A 219 -20.94 -9.51 23.43
N TYR A 220 -21.08 -9.72 22.12
CA TYR A 220 -21.35 -8.65 21.16
C TYR A 220 -22.75 -8.76 20.55
N ILE A 221 -23.05 -9.86 19.84
CA ILE A 221 -24.33 -10.01 19.13
C ILE A 221 -25.51 -9.93 20.10
N SER A 222 -25.40 -10.53 21.29
CA SER A 222 -26.46 -10.44 22.30
C SER A 222 -26.77 -9.00 22.72
N LYS A 223 -25.74 -8.16 22.86
CA LYS A 223 -25.90 -6.74 23.18
C LYS A 223 -26.45 -5.97 21.99
N LEU A 224 -26.00 -6.27 20.78
CA LEU A 224 -26.50 -5.66 19.54
C LEU A 224 -28.02 -5.86 19.40
N TYR A 225 -28.49 -7.10 19.55
CA TYR A 225 -29.92 -7.41 19.49
C TYR A 225 -30.71 -6.79 20.66
N LYS A 226 -30.11 -6.69 21.85
CA LYS A 226 -30.72 -5.99 22.98
C LYS A 226 -30.89 -4.50 22.68
N ASN A 227 -29.89 -3.87 22.08
CA ASN A 227 -29.94 -2.45 21.76
C ASN A 227 -30.96 -2.14 20.66
N ILE A 228 -31.00 -2.94 19.58
CA ILE A 228 -31.88 -2.67 18.44
C ILE A 228 -33.33 -3.04 18.75
N TYR A 229 -33.55 -4.21 19.35
CA TYR A 229 -34.88 -4.81 19.45
C TYR A 229 -35.43 -4.90 20.87
N ASN A 230 -34.65 -4.48 21.87
CA ASN A 230 -34.89 -4.81 23.29
C ASN A 230 -34.88 -6.33 23.59
N PHE A 231 -34.37 -7.14 22.65
CA PHE A 231 -34.38 -8.60 22.70
C PHE A 231 -33.08 -9.16 23.30
N ASN A 232 -33.19 -9.96 24.36
CA ASN A 232 -32.06 -10.67 24.96
C ASN A 232 -32.01 -12.11 24.41
N PRO A 233 -31.21 -12.41 23.37
CA PRO A 233 -31.13 -13.76 22.84
C PRO A 233 -30.53 -14.73 23.86
N LYS A 234 -31.13 -15.92 23.98
CA LYS A 234 -30.55 -17.03 24.74
C LYS A 234 -29.59 -17.79 23.83
N ILE A 235 -28.29 -17.54 23.99
CA ILE A 235 -27.27 -18.21 23.19
C ILE A 235 -27.16 -19.68 23.60
N PHE A 236 -27.26 -20.59 22.63
CA PHE A 236 -27.04 -22.02 22.82
C PHE A 236 -25.79 -22.50 22.09
N THR A 237 -25.34 -23.70 22.46
CA THR A 237 -24.36 -24.50 21.72
C THR A 237 -24.94 -25.88 21.45
N ARG A 238 -24.86 -26.35 20.20
CA ARG A 238 -25.30 -27.68 19.76
C ARG A 238 -24.24 -28.27 18.83
N GLY A 239 -23.42 -29.15 19.37
CA GLY A 239 -22.25 -29.68 18.66
C GLY A 239 -21.29 -28.55 18.27
N SER A 240 -21.04 -28.41 16.97
CA SER A 240 -20.18 -27.35 16.42
C SER A 240 -20.88 -26.00 16.21
N ILE A 241 -22.18 -25.90 16.46
CA ILE A 241 -22.97 -24.70 16.16
C ILE A 241 -23.25 -23.92 17.45
N CYS A 242 -23.10 -22.60 17.41
CA CYS A 242 -23.62 -21.69 18.43
C CYS A 242 -24.59 -20.69 17.82
N GLY A 243 -25.45 -20.08 18.63
CA GLY A 243 -26.34 -19.01 18.15
C GLY A 243 -27.60 -18.89 18.97
N PHE A 244 -28.63 -18.31 18.36
CA PHE A 244 -29.95 -18.23 18.97
C PHE A 244 -31.06 -18.38 17.91
N GLU A 245 -32.25 -18.70 18.40
CA GLU A 245 -33.43 -18.93 17.57
C GLU A 245 -34.65 -18.32 18.27
N LYS A 246 -35.57 -17.72 17.51
CA LYS A 246 -36.80 -17.13 18.05
C LYS A 246 -37.89 -17.13 17.00
N CYS A 247 -39.11 -17.42 17.42
CA CYS A 247 -40.31 -17.09 16.66
C CYS A 247 -40.84 -15.73 17.13
N SER A 248 -40.87 -14.76 16.24
CA SER A 248 -41.37 -13.40 16.51
C SER A 248 -42.01 -12.85 15.25
N ARG A 249 -43.33 -12.58 15.31
CA ARG A 249 -44.06 -11.99 14.19
C ARG A 249 -43.55 -10.57 13.94
N ALA A 250 -43.28 -9.84 15.02
CA ALA A 250 -42.78 -8.48 14.95
C ALA A 250 -41.40 -8.39 14.27
N ILE A 251 -40.41 -9.16 14.74
CA ILE A 251 -39.04 -9.14 14.17
C ILE A 251 -39.03 -9.66 12.74
N PHE A 252 -39.79 -10.72 12.46
CA PHE A 252 -39.93 -11.23 11.09
C PHE A 252 -40.52 -10.17 10.17
N SER A 253 -41.63 -9.53 10.56
CA SER A 253 -42.30 -8.48 9.77
C SER A 253 -41.38 -7.29 9.55
N PHE A 254 -40.64 -6.87 10.57
CA PHE A 254 -39.66 -5.79 10.44
C PHE A 254 -38.57 -6.13 9.41
N LYS A 255 -37.90 -7.28 9.57
CA LYS A 255 -36.80 -7.69 8.68
C LYS A 255 -37.27 -7.91 7.24
N ASN A 256 -38.42 -8.53 7.03
CA ASN A 256 -38.89 -8.84 5.70
C ASN A 256 -39.62 -7.67 5.03
N LYS A 257 -40.56 -7.01 5.71
CA LYS A 257 -41.40 -5.96 5.12
C LYS A 257 -40.78 -4.57 5.16
N ILE A 258 -40.06 -4.22 6.24
CA ILE A 258 -39.44 -2.88 6.39
C ILE A 258 -38.04 -2.86 5.79
N ILE A 259 -37.19 -3.80 6.21
CA ILE A 259 -35.81 -3.85 5.73
C ILE A 259 -35.71 -4.44 4.32
N GLY A 260 -36.58 -5.40 3.97
CA GLY A 260 -36.57 -6.04 2.66
C GLY A 260 -35.68 -7.29 2.57
N LEU A 261 -35.38 -7.95 3.70
CA LEU A 261 -34.62 -9.20 3.72
C LEU A 261 -35.49 -10.38 3.25
N PRO A 262 -35.03 -11.21 2.30
CA PRO A 262 -35.81 -12.35 1.82
C PRO A 262 -35.91 -13.44 2.90
N HIS A 263 -37.00 -14.21 2.86
CA HIS A 263 -37.18 -15.42 3.65
C HIS A 263 -36.98 -16.68 2.77
N GLY A 264 -36.73 -17.84 3.38
CA GLY A 264 -36.51 -19.09 2.66
C GLY A 264 -35.08 -19.25 2.10
N LYS A 265 -34.96 -19.96 0.97
CA LYS A 265 -33.66 -20.23 0.32
C LYS A 265 -33.18 -18.95 -0.37
N LYS A 266 -32.17 -18.28 0.22
CA LYS A 266 -31.67 -16.97 -0.24
C LYS A 266 -30.24 -16.97 -0.79
N SER A 267 -29.58 -18.13 -0.84
CA SER A 267 -28.13 -18.22 -1.11
C SER A 267 -27.69 -17.64 -2.45
N TYR A 268 -28.56 -17.61 -3.47
CA TYR A 268 -28.22 -17.15 -4.82
C TYR A 268 -28.65 -15.71 -5.13
N ASP A 269 -29.67 -15.21 -4.43
CA ASP A 269 -30.34 -13.94 -4.78
C ASP A 269 -30.28 -12.88 -3.68
N VAL A 270 -29.74 -13.21 -2.50
CA VAL A 270 -29.54 -12.24 -1.42
C VAL A 270 -28.65 -11.09 -1.90
N ASP A 271 -28.92 -9.88 -1.42
CA ASP A 271 -28.16 -8.68 -1.75
C ASP A 271 -28.26 -7.70 -0.57
N ILE A 272 -27.45 -6.64 -0.58
CA ILE A 272 -27.61 -5.52 0.34
C ILE A 272 -29.00 -4.89 0.10
N PRO A 273 -29.86 -4.75 1.13
CA PRO A 273 -31.19 -4.22 0.93
C PRO A 273 -31.21 -2.80 0.38
N GLU A 274 -32.23 -2.49 -0.42
CA GLU A 274 -32.36 -1.19 -1.09
C GLU A 274 -32.39 -0.01 -0.12
N ILE A 275 -32.90 -0.20 1.10
CA ILE A 275 -32.91 0.85 2.12
C ILE A 275 -31.49 1.26 2.54
N VAL A 276 -30.56 0.30 2.63
CA VAL A 276 -29.15 0.57 2.91
C VAL A 276 -28.49 1.19 1.68
N LYS A 277 -28.76 0.66 0.49
CA LYS A 277 -28.15 1.15 -0.77
C LYS A 277 -28.54 2.58 -1.13
N LYS A 278 -29.84 2.87 -1.07
CA LYS A 278 -30.42 4.17 -1.40
C LYS A 278 -30.08 5.25 -0.39
N SER A 279 -29.75 4.85 0.86
CA SER A 279 -29.24 5.80 1.86
C SER A 279 -28.03 6.57 1.37
N ARG A 280 -27.18 5.94 0.52
CA ARG A 280 -25.87 6.45 0.11
C ARG A 280 -25.02 6.92 1.31
N ASN A 281 -25.29 6.43 2.50
CA ASN A 281 -24.57 6.79 3.70
C ASN A 281 -23.38 5.86 3.89
N GLU A 282 -22.17 6.43 3.82
CA GLU A 282 -20.92 5.64 3.87
C GLU A 282 -20.87 4.78 5.14
N LYS A 283 -21.30 5.32 6.29
CA LYS A 283 -21.26 4.62 7.58
C LYS A 283 -22.25 3.46 7.63
N LEU A 284 -23.46 3.63 7.10
CA LEU A 284 -24.46 2.57 7.04
C LEU A 284 -24.02 1.43 6.12
N ILE A 285 -23.48 1.77 4.96
CA ILE A 285 -22.97 0.79 4.00
C ILE A 285 -21.75 0.06 4.59
N ALA A 286 -20.83 0.80 5.22
CA ALA A 286 -19.66 0.23 5.88
C ALA A 286 -20.07 -0.71 7.02
N ALA A 287 -21.03 -0.32 7.86
CA ALA A 287 -21.55 -1.16 8.93
C ALA A 287 -22.20 -2.45 8.40
N CYS A 288 -22.99 -2.35 7.33
CA CYS A 288 -23.57 -3.53 6.68
C CYS A 288 -22.49 -4.47 6.11
N ILE A 289 -21.48 -3.94 5.41
CA ILE A 289 -20.35 -4.72 4.90
C ILE A 289 -19.54 -5.34 6.05
N ARG A 290 -19.36 -4.62 7.17
CA ARG A 290 -18.72 -5.15 8.39
C ARG A 290 -19.48 -6.37 8.90
N GLY A 291 -20.81 -6.28 9.02
CA GLY A 291 -21.65 -7.41 9.43
C GLY A 291 -21.50 -8.62 8.51
N ILE A 292 -21.45 -8.41 7.19
CA ILE A 292 -21.23 -9.48 6.20
C ILE A 292 -19.83 -10.10 6.35
N LEU A 293 -18.79 -9.28 6.56
CA LEU A 293 -17.44 -9.79 6.80
C LEU A 293 -17.42 -10.65 8.07
N ASP A 294 -18.04 -10.17 9.14
CA ASP A 294 -18.01 -10.83 10.44
C ASP A 294 -18.83 -12.14 10.48
N SER A 295 -19.65 -12.43 9.47
CA SER A 295 -20.33 -13.72 9.31
C SER A 295 -19.70 -14.60 8.23
N ASP A 296 -19.63 -14.12 6.98
CA ASP A 296 -19.24 -14.92 5.80
C ASP A 296 -17.82 -14.61 5.30
N GLY A 297 -17.17 -13.62 5.93
CA GLY A 297 -15.87 -13.13 5.53
C GLY A 297 -14.71 -13.75 6.30
N CYS A 298 -13.50 -13.42 5.86
CA CYS A 298 -12.29 -13.82 6.56
C CYS A 298 -11.15 -12.84 6.31
N ILE A 299 -10.47 -12.48 7.40
CA ILE A 299 -9.13 -11.89 7.34
C ILE A 299 -8.10 -13.01 7.49
N TRP A 300 -7.22 -13.16 6.51
CA TRP A 300 -6.17 -14.17 6.54
C TRP A 300 -4.84 -13.65 6.02
N PHE A 301 -3.77 -14.35 6.37
CA PHE A 301 -2.40 -13.98 6.06
C PHE A 301 -1.76 -15.08 5.24
N SER A 302 -0.89 -14.71 4.30
CA SER A 302 -0.11 -15.66 3.49
C SER A 302 0.59 -16.72 4.35
N LYS A 303 1.09 -17.80 3.73
CA LYS A 303 1.74 -18.91 4.45
C LYS A 303 2.86 -18.46 5.41
N ASN A 304 3.58 -17.39 5.08
CA ASN A 304 4.63 -16.78 5.92
C ASN A 304 4.10 -15.76 6.95
N GLY A 305 2.79 -15.59 7.06
CA GLY A 305 2.09 -14.67 7.94
C GLY A 305 2.16 -13.18 7.58
N LYS A 306 2.92 -12.79 6.54
CA LYS A 306 3.27 -11.39 6.30
C LYS A 306 2.29 -10.61 5.43
N TYR A 307 1.62 -11.27 4.48
CA TYR A 307 0.78 -10.59 3.49
C TYR A 307 -0.70 -10.73 3.84
N PRO A 308 -1.37 -9.67 4.31
CA PRO A 308 -2.78 -9.73 4.66
C PRO A 308 -3.68 -9.78 3.43
N ARG A 309 -4.81 -10.45 3.58
CA ARG A 309 -5.93 -10.48 2.64
C ARG A 309 -7.24 -10.45 3.40
N ILE A 310 -8.19 -9.70 2.87
CA ILE A 310 -9.59 -9.72 3.31
C ILE A 310 -10.39 -10.37 2.18
N GLU A 311 -11.22 -11.34 2.53
CA GLU A 311 -11.97 -12.14 1.59
C GLU A 311 -13.43 -12.23 2.04
N ILE A 312 -14.35 -12.02 1.12
CA ILE A 312 -15.78 -12.32 1.31
C ILE A 312 -16.19 -13.20 0.13
N SER A 313 -16.87 -14.30 0.41
CA SER A 313 -17.37 -15.21 -0.63
C SER A 313 -18.84 -15.48 -0.44
N SER A 314 -19.59 -15.51 -1.55
CA SER A 314 -21.02 -15.81 -1.54
C SER A 314 -21.42 -16.43 -2.87
N LYS A 315 -22.43 -17.30 -2.84
CA LYS A 315 -23.05 -17.83 -4.06
C LYS A 315 -23.85 -16.76 -4.80
N SER A 316 -24.28 -15.70 -4.10
CA SER A 316 -24.93 -14.55 -4.71
C SER A 316 -23.90 -13.64 -5.38
N LYS A 317 -23.80 -13.74 -6.70
CA LYS A 317 -22.99 -12.81 -7.51
C LYS A 317 -23.47 -11.37 -7.36
N ARG A 318 -24.79 -11.20 -7.17
CA ARG A 318 -25.42 -9.89 -6.97
C ARG A 318 -24.88 -9.22 -5.71
N LEU A 319 -24.83 -9.96 -4.59
CA LEU A 319 -24.23 -9.47 -3.34
C LEU A 319 -22.77 -9.08 -3.52
N ILE A 320 -21.95 -9.96 -4.12
CA ILE A 320 -20.52 -9.73 -4.29
C ILE A 320 -20.26 -8.51 -5.19
N ARG A 321 -21.02 -8.33 -6.27
CA ARG A 321 -20.95 -7.14 -7.13
C ARG A 321 -21.36 -5.87 -6.38
N SER A 322 -22.43 -5.91 -5.58
CA SER A 322 -22.84 -4.78 -4.74
C SER A 322 -21.73 -4.39 -3.75
N ILE A 323 -21.15 -5.36 -3.04
CA ILE A 323 -20.03 -5.13 -2.11
C ILE A 323 -18.85 -4.52 -2.86
N GLY A 324 -18.48 -5.09 -4.02
CA GLY A 324 -17.40 -4.58 -4.85
C GLY A 324 -17.61 -3.14 -5.32
N PHE A 325 -18.84 -2.80 -5.73
CA PHE A 325 -19.20 -1.43 -6.09
C PHE A 325 -18.98 -0.46 -4.92
N TYR A 326 -19.51 -0.75 -3.74
CA TYR A 326 -19.39 0.15 -2.60
C TYR A 326 -17.96 0.25 -2.05
N LEU A 327 -17.22 -0.86 -2.04
CA LEU A 327 -15.79 -0.85 -1.70
C LEU A 327 -15.01 0.03 -2.69
N ASP A 328 -15.28 -0.08 -3.99
CA ASP A 328 -14.65 0.80 -4.99
C ASP A 328 -14.95 2.30 -4.70
N LYS A 329 -16.20 2.62 -4.37
CA LYS A 329 -16.60 3.99 -3.99
C LYS A 329 -15.94 4.49 -2.72
N MET A 330 -15.69 3.63 -1.75
CA MET A 330 -14.94 3.97 -0.52
C MET A 330 -13.41 4.06 -0.73
N GLY A 331 -12.93 3.91 -1.97
CA GLY A 331 -11.52 4.04 -2.33
C GLY A 331 -10.72 2.72 -2.30
N PHE A 332 -11.38 1.58 -2.03
CA PHE A 332 -10.71 0.28 -2.06
C PHE A 332 -10.37 -0.17 -3.50
N GLN A 333 -9.61 -1.25 -3.58
CA GLN A 333 -9.24 -1.91 -4.83
C GLN A 333 -9.74 -3.37 -4.81
N PRO A 334 -11.07 -3.58 -4.89
CA PRO A 334 -11.65 -4.91 -4.86
C PRO A 334 -11.22 -5.73 -6.08
N ASN A 335 -10.82 -6.96 -5.85
CA ASN A 335 -10.55 -7.95 -6.89
C ASN A 335 -11.64 -9.02 -6.87
N LEU A 336 -12.48 -9.03 -7.91
CA LEU A 336 -13.50 -10.05 -8.10
C LEU A 336 -12.87 -11.33 -8.66
N GLN A 337 -13.20 -12.47 -8.06
CA GLN A 337 -12.64 -13.78 -8.40
C GLN A 337 -13.75 -14.83 -8.49
N TYR A 338 -13.43 -15.95 -9.15
CA TYR A 338 -14.31 -17.11 -9.27
C TYR A 338 -15.69 -16.75 -9.82
N ASP A 339 -15.73 -16.05 -10.96
CA ASP A 339 -16.98 -15.66 -11.63
C ASP A 339 -17.90 -14.84 -10.70
N ASP A 340 -17.31 -13.81 -10.08
CA ASP A 340 -17.95 -12.87 -9.15
C ASP A 340 -18.61 -13.53 -7.92
N THR A 341 -18.12 -14.69 -7.48
CA THR A 341 -18.56 -15.33 -6.22
C THR A 341 -17.65 -15.01 -5.04
N LYS A 342 -16.56 -14.29 -5.28
CA LYS A 342 -15.59 -13.90 -4.26
C LYS A 342 -15.03 -12.52 -4.53
N ILE A 343 -14.85 -11.75 -3.47
CA ILE A 343 -14.15 -10.48 -3.48
C ILE A 343 -12.93 -10.54 -2.57
N VAL A 344 -11.80 -10.04 -3.05
CA VAL A 344 -10.53 -10.04 -2.31
C VAL A 344 -9.92 -8.65 -2.28
N LEU A 345 -9.53 -8.20 -1.09
CA LEU A 345 -8.68 -7.04 -0.88
C LEU A 345 -7.29 -7.50 -0.46
N ASN A 346 -6.27 -6.99 -1.13
CA ASN A 346 -4.91 -7.52 -1.04
C ASN A 346 -3.94 -6.50 -0.45
N GLY A 347 -3.17 -6.95 0.54
CA GLY A 347 -2.02 -6.23 1.06
C GLY A 347 -2.32 -5.24 2.19
N GLU A 348 -1.23 -4.78 2.79
CA GLU A 348 -1.19 -3.94 3.99
C GLU A 348 -1.99 -2.64 3.84
N VAL A 349 -1.89 -1.97 2.69
CA VAL A 349 -2.61 -0.71 2.45
C VAL A 349 -4.13 -0.92 2.49
N MET A 350 -4.63 -2.00 1.88
CA MET A 350 -6.06 -2.32 1.89
C MET A 350 -6.55 -2.77 3.27
N LEU A 351 -5.73 -3.52 4.01
CA LEU A 351 -6.06 -3.91 5.39
C LEU A 351 -6.17 -2.67 6.30
N ASN A 352 -5.21 -1.75 6.21
CA ASN A 352 -5.23 -0.55 7.03
C ASN A 352 -6.45 0.34 6.71
N LEU A 353 -6.73 0.56 5.43
CA LEU A 353 -7.92 1.30 5.00
C LEU A 353 -9.21 0.62 5.46
N TRP A 354 -9.25 -0.72 5.45
CA TRP A 354 -10.40 -1.48 5.95
C TRP A 354 -10.61 -1.22 7.43
N MET A 355 -9.56 -1.35 8.23
CA MET A 355 -9.65 -1.17 9.68
C MET A 355 -10.00 0.27 10.08
N GLU A 356 -9.67 1.25 9.25
CA GLU A 356 -10.03 2.65 9.44
C GLU A 356 -11.50 2.92 9.08
N LYS A 357 -11.96 2.50 7.89
CA LYS A 357 -13.29 2.86 7.37
C LYS A 357 -14.41 1.91 7.79
N ILE A 358 -14.12 0.62 7.88
CA ILE A 358 -15.13 -0.44 8.06
C ILE A 358 -14.93 -1.14 9.41
N GLY A 359 -13.71 -1.58 9.69
CA GLY A 359 -13.38 -2.32 10.91
C GLY A 359 -13.97 -3.74 10.90
N THR A 360 -13.97 -4.35 12.08
CA THR A 360 -14.58 -5.66 12.37
C THR A 360 -14.96 -5.67 13.84
N ASN A 361 -16.06 -6.34 14.20
CA ASN A 361 -16.42 -6.62 15.58
C ASN A 361 -16.16 -8.07 15.98
N HIS A 362 -15.84 -8.93 15.02
CA HIS A 362 -15.46 -10.30 15.26
C HIS A 362 -14.12 -10.40 16.06
N PRO A 363 -14.10 -10.97 17.28
CA PRO A 363 -12.92 -11.04 18.14
C PRO A 363 -11.71 -11.72 17.49
N LYS A 364 -11.92 -12.86 16.83
CA LYS A 364 -10.87 -13.57 16.05
C LYS A 364 -10.22 -12.69 14.98
N HIS A 365 -10.99 -11.88 14.26
CA HIS A 365 -10.46 -11.01 13.22
C HIS A 365 -9.64 -9.86 13.83
N LYS A 366 -10.14 -9.24 14.91
CA LYS A 366 -9.38 -8.24 15.68
C LYS A 366 -8.02 -8.78 16.12
N LEU A 367 -8.01 -9.94 16.80
CA LEU A 367 -6.78 -10.57 17.29
C LEU A 367 -5.78 -10.84 16.18
N LYS A 368 -6.23 -11.35 15.03
CA LYS A 368 -5.34 -11.60 13.88
C LYS A 368 -4.67 -10.31 13.38
N VAL A 369 -5.43 -9.22 13.28
CA VAL A 369 -4.92 -7.91 12.85
C VAL A 369 -3.95 -7.35 13.88
N ASP A 370 -4.28 -7.45 15.17
CA ASP A 370 -3.45 -6.92 16.26
C ASP A 370 -2.11 -7.67 16.36
N ILE A 371 -2.13 -9.01 16.27
CA ILE A 371 -0.93 -9.84 16.20
C ILE A 371 -0.09 -9.44 14.98
N TRP A 372 -0.71 -9.30 13.81
CA TRP A 372 0.03 -8.91 12.62
C TRP A 372 0.64 -7.52 12.73
N LYS A 373 -0.07 -6.52 13.27
CA LYS A 373 0.45 -5.18 13.52
C LYS A 373 1.63 -5.20 14.50
N LYS A 374 1.54 -6.00 15.57
CA LYS A 374 2.58 -6.11 16.61
C LYS A 374 3.83 -6.81 16.10
N PHE A 375 3.70 -7.91 15.35
CA PHE A 375 4.83 -8.78 15.00
C PHE A 375 5.24 -8.72 13.52
N GLY A 376 4.53 -7.95 12.70
CA GLY A 376 4.70 -7.93 11.23
C GLY A 376 4.30 -9.26 10.55
N SER A 377 3.72 -10.21 11.30
CA SER A 377 3.20 -11.47 10.79
C SER A 377 2.15 -12.07 11.72
N CYS A 378 1.17 -12.78 11.16
CA CYS A 378 0.21 -13.58 11.92
C CYS A 378 0.19 -15.00 11.33
N PRO A 379 0.44 -16.07 12.11
CA PRO A 379 0.41 -17.43 11.60
C PRO A 379 -0.97 -17.79 11.02
N PRO A 380 -1.02 -18.53 9.90
CA PRO A 380 -2.28 -18.94 9.30
C PRO A 380 -2.97 -20.05 10.12
N LYS A 381 -4.29 -20.20 9.92
CA LYS A 381 -5.11 -21.32 10.43
C LYS A 381 -5.18 -21.49 11.96
N LEU A 382 -4.96 -20.41 12.72
CA LEU A 382 -5.17 -20.42 14.17
C LEU A 382 -6.65 -20.24 14.55
N SER A 383 -7.10 -20.95 15.58
CA SER A 383 -8.42 -20.71 16.21
C SER A 383 -8.38 -19.53 17.19
N TYR A 384 -9.55 -19.04 17.59
CA TYR A 384 -9.68 -17.93 18.54
C TYR A 384 -8.82 -18.13 19.80
N ASN A 385 -8.96 -19.27 20.51
CA ASN A 385 -8.20 -19.56 21.72
C ASN A 385 -6.67 -19.55 21.49
N GLN A 386 -6.19 -19.99 20.32
CA GLN A 386 -4.75 -19.99 20.03
C GLN A 386 -4.22 -18.57 19.81
N LEU A 387 -5.00 -17.72 19.13
CA LEU A 387 -4.66 -16.31 18.94
C LEU A 387 -4.67 -15.55 20.27
N GLU A 388 -5.65 -15.84 21.13
CA GLU A 388 -5.75 -15.23 22.46
C GLU A 388 -4.53 -15.58 23.33
N GLN A 389 -4.09 -16.84 23.32
CA GLN A 389 -2.87 -17.26 24.02
C GLN A 389 -1.60 -16.57 23.50
N ILE A 390 -1.47 -16.38 22.17
CA ILE A 390 -0.35 -15.62 21.59
C ILE A 390 -0.39 -14.15 22.04
N SER A 391 -1.59 -13.58 22.16
CA SER A 391 -1.77 -12.21 22.65
C SER A 391 -1.35 -12.07 24.12
N LEU A 392 -1.81 -12.98 24.98
CA LEU A 392 -1.58 -12.98 26.44
C LEU A 392 -0.15 -13.30 26.84
N ASN A 393 0.45 -14.36 26.29
CA ASN A 393 1.82 -14.78 26.67
C ASN A 393 2.87 -13.72 26.37
N ASN A 394 2.57 -12.81 25.44
CA ASN A 394 3.46 -11.69 25.08
C ASN A 394 3.11 -10.37 25.78
N ALA A 395 2.08 -10.34 26.64
CA ALA A 395 1.83 -9.25 27.57
C ALA A 395 2.61 -9.43 28.89
N LEU A 396 3.12 -10.64 29.15
CA LEU A 396 3.90 -10.98 30.34
C LEU A 396 5.44 -10.89 30.12
N VAL A 397 5.89 -10.56 28.90
CA VAL A 397 7.31 -10.51 28.49
C VAL A 397 7.76 -9.08 28.11
N VAL A 398 6.87 -8.09 28.27
CA VAL A 398 7.15 -6.65 28.14
C VAL A 398 6.96 -6.03 29.52
#